data_AF-A0A1V2I134-F1
#
_entry.id   AF-A0A1V2I134-F1
#
_cell.length_a   1.000
_cell.length_b   1.000
_cell.length_c   1.000
_cell.angle_alpha   90.00
_cell.angle_beta   90.00
_cell.angle_gamma   90.00
#
_symmetry.space_group_name_H-M   'P 1'
#
loop_
_entity.id
_entity.type
_entity.pdbx_description
1 polymer ?
#
loop_
_entity_poly.entity_id
_entity_poly.type
_entity_poly.pdbx_seq_one_letter_code
_entity_poly.pdbx_strand_id
1 'polypeptide(L)'
;MRSLIQTIDYVGAMSVRAHDVVEVVDSVNEMDSVNAMDAAGSVGSPILEHVQSVTAVYDYGQFYLYTNLLDEVDYSEVVDDAIASGKISQEGPLLVVLSPHQNNFEMPLRVERWSARPLDDLDDWQEAFTASIDVDSFGLWYESATTIQNLRLDVPPGRYVVRIVGRGFVSRGWPGSTKPGDEWRFQLWPRSGSLQEPERLKAWNE
;
A
#
# COMPACT_ATOMS: atom_id res chain seq x y z
N MET A 1 -52.45 -24.49 12.78
CA MET A 1 -52.13 -24.01 11.41
C MET A 1 -50.82 -24.69 11.02
N ARG A 2 -50.79 -25.83 10.31
CA ARG A 2 -50.79 -25.98 8.82
C ARG A 2 -49.88 -24.91 8.18
N SER A 3 -48.76 -25.18 7.52
CA SER A 3 -48.39 -26.17 6.47
C SER A 3 -46.85 -26.39 6.54
N LEU A 4 -46.22 -27.59 6.46
CA LEU A 4 -46.17 -28.64 5.43
C LEU A 4 -45.63 -28.16 4.07
N ILE A 5 -44.34 -28.40 3.80
CA ILE A 5 -43.82 -28.95 2.52
C ILE A 5 -42.66 -29.91 2.86
N GLN A 6 -42.85 -31.17 2.44
CA GLN A 6 -41.92 -32.29 2.48
C GLN A 6 -41.08 -32.35 1.18
N THR A 7 -39.83 -32.78 1.35
CA THR A 7 -39.07 -33.81 0.59
C THR A 7 -38.99 -33.74 -0.95
N ILE A 8 -37.77 -33.82 -1.49
CA ILE A 8 -37.35 -34.83 -2.48
C ILE A 8 -35.87 -35.17 -2.19
N ASP A 9 -35.64 -36.40 -1.75
CA ASP A 9 -34.37 -37.12 -1.85
C ASP A 9 -34.16 -37.57 -3.30
N TYR A 10 -32.93 -37.51 -3.80
CA TYR A 10 -32.53 -38.32 -4.96
C TYR A 10 -31.17 -38.97 -4.68
N VAL A 11 -31.24 -40.20 -4.14
CA VAL A 11 -30.15 -41.17 -4.15
C VAL A 11 -30.42 -42.09 -5.34
N GLY A 12 -29.51 -42.08 -6.31
CA GLY A 12 -29.50 -43.01 -7.45
C GLY A 12 -28.16 -43.72 -7.53
N ALA A 13 -27.97 -44.72 -6.67
CA ALA A 13 -26.94 -45.73 -6.85
C ALA A 13 -27.45 -46.76 -7.89
N MET A 14 -26.67 -47.03 -8.93
CA MET A 14 -26.80 -48.24 -9.73
C MET A 14 -25.41 -48.81 -10.02
N SER A 15 -25.31 -50.12 -9.79
CA SER A 15 -24.10 -50.92 -9.72
C SER A 15 -24.21 -52.09 -10.71
N VAL A 16 -23.05 -52.70 -11.03
CA VAL A 16 -22.73 -54.00 -11.67
C VAL A 16 -22.99 -54.11 -13.19
N ARG A 17 -22.14 -54.66 -14.08
CA ARG A 17 -21.11 -55.75 -14.10
C ARG A 17 -20.01 -55.41 -15.13
N ALA A 18 -18.70 -55.55 -14.87
CA ALA A 18 -17.84 -56.75 -14.79
C ALA A 18 -17.61 -57.49 -16.13
N HIS A 19 -16.33 -57.47 -16.57
CA HIS A 19 -15.53 -58.16 -17.62
C HIS A 19 -14.69 -57.06 -18.29
N ASP A 20 -13.38 -56.94 -18.14
CA ASP A 20 -12.33 -57.95 -18.32
C ASP A 20 -11.17 -57.80 -17.32
N VAL A 21 -10.57 -58.95 -17.01
CA VAL A 21 -9.34 -59.15 -16.25
C VAL A 21 -8.17 -59.15 -17.23
N VAL A 22 -7.19 -58.26 -17.05
CA VAL A 22 -5.79 -58.51 -17.43
C VAL A 22 -4.89 -57.97 -16.33
N GLU A 23 -4.33 -58.88 -15.54
CA GLU A 23 -3.16 -58.62 -14.70
C GLU A 23 -1.91 -58.61 -15.59
N VAL A 24 -1.08 -57.57 -15.48
CA VAL A 24 0.37 -57.70 -15.64
C VAL A 24 1.02 -56.92 -14.50
N VAL A 25 1.90 -57.62 -13.81
CA VAL A 25 2.50 -57.30 -12.51
C VAL A 25 3.83 -56.54 -12.70
N ASP A 26 4.08 -55.65 -11.75
CA ASP A 26 5.35 -55.09 -11.25
C ASP A 26 6.35 -54.40 -12.16
N SER A 27 6.54 -53.10 -11.88
CA SER A 27 7.86 -52.50 -11.67
C SER A 27 7.72 -51.30 -10.73
N VAL A 28 8.15 -51.46 -9.48
CA VAL A 28 8.34 -50.38 -8.51
C VAL A 28 9.68 -49.71 -8.82
N ASN A 29 9.70 -48.38 -8.92
CA ASN A 29 10.87 -47.60 -8.53
C ASN A 29 10.40 -46.25 -7.94
N GLU A 30 10.80 -46.03 -6.70
CA GLU A 30 10.59 -44.82 -5.91
C GLU A 30 11.46 -43.66 -6.39
N MET A 31 10.92 -42.45 -6.17
CA MET A 31 11.58 -41.15 -5.96
C MET A 31 12.41 -40.54 -7.11
N ASP A 32 11.86 -39.47 -7.70
CA ASP A 32 12.36 -38.11 -7.40
C ASP A 32 11.40 -37.01 -7.89
N SER A 33 10.83 -36.29 -6.91
CA SER A 33 10.99 -34.85 -6.73
C SER A 33 10.85 -33.91 -7.97
N VAL A 34 9.70 -33.23 -8.03
CA VAL A 34 9.51 -31.81 -8.42
C VAL A 34 10.34 -31.23 -9.58
N ASN A 35 9.68 -31.05 -10.74
CA ASN A 35 9.96 -29.92 -11.64
C ASN A 35 8.72 -29.02 -11.72
N ALA A 36 8.49 -28.28 -10.64
CA ALA A 36 7.78 -27.01 -10.71
C ALA A 36 8.81 -25.92 -11.04
N MET A 37 9.24 -25.86 -12.30
CA MET A 37 9.97 -24.71 -12.83
C MET A 37 9.07 -24.01 -13.85
N ASP A 38 8.99 -22.70 -13.68
CA ASP A 38 8.44 -21.71 -14.60
C ASP A 38 6.92 -21.54 -14.67
N ALA A 39 6.34 -21.22 -13.51
CA ALA A 39 5.24 -20.25 -13.43
C ALA A 39 5.70 -18.95 -12.76
N ALA A 40 6.94 -18.51 -13.00
CA ALA A 40 7.29 -17.11 -12.84
C ALA A 40 6.75 -16.38 -14.07
N GLY A 41 5.48 -15.95 -13.99
CA GLY A 41 4.90 -15.09 -15.01
C GLY A 41 5.85 -13.93 -15.28
N SER A 42 6.24 -13.76 -16.54
CA SER A 42 6.98 -12.59 -17.02
C SER A 42 6.22 -11.34 -16.59
N VAL A 43 6.57 -10.77 -15.44
CA VAL A 43 6.05 -9.47 -15.02
C VAL A 43 6.68 -8.48 -15.98
N GLY A 44 5.88 -7.97 -16.91
CA GLY A 44 6.30 -6.88 -17.80
C GLY A 44 6.85 -5.72 -16.97
N SER A 45 7.67 -4.87 -17.58
CA SER A 45 8.19 -3.68 -16.90
C SER A 45 7.05 -2.90 -16.22
N PRO A 46 7.27 -2.37 -15.00
CA PRO A 46 6.27 -1.57 -14.29
C PRO A 46 5.71 -0.47 -15.19
N ILE A 47 4.39 -0.37 -15.26
CA ILE A 47 3.68 0.63 -16.06
C ILE A 47 3.11 1.67 -15.11
N LEU A 48 3.32 2.95 -15.42
CA LEU A 48 2.63 4.05 -14.76
C LEU A 48 1.20 4.11 -15.30
N GLU A 49 0.23 3.65 -14.52
CA GLU A 49 -1.16 3.48 -14.93
C GLU A 49 -1.99 4.75 -14.75
N HIS A 50 -1.66 5.55 -13.75
CA HIS A 50 -2.38 6.78 -13.43
C HIS A 50 -1.47 7.81 -12.75
N VAL A 51 -1.75 9.09 -13.01
CA VAL A 51 -1.10 10.24 -12.39
C VAL A 51 -2.14 11.27 -11.97
N GLN A 52 -2.06 11.68 -10.71
CA GLN A 52 -2.74 12.85 -10.18
C GLN A 52 -1.70 13.87 -9.75
N SER A 53 -1.83 15.12 -10.19
CA SER A 53 -1.00 16.25 -9.74
C SER A 53 -1.89 17.27 -9.07
N VAL A 54 -1.58 17.62 -7.82
CA VAL A 54 -2.36 18.52 -6.98
C VAL A 54 -1.45 19.45 -6.20
N THR A 55 -1.99 20.58 -5.77
CA THR A 55 -1.33 21.43 -4.77
C THR A 55 -1.86 21.01 -3.41
N ALA A 56 -0.99 20.46 -2.58
CA ALA A 56 -1.31 20.08 -1.22
C ALA A 56 -0.94 21.21 -0.25
N VAL A 57 -1.74 21.38 0.81
CA VAL A 57 -1.34 22.24 1.92
C VAL A 57 -0.42 21.42 2.83
N TYR A 58 0.63 22.08 3.28
CA TYR A 58 1.55 21.58 4.27
C TYR A 58 1.55 22.53 5.46
N ASP A 59 1.46 21.97 6.67
CA ASP A 59 1.20 22.70 7.91
C ASP A 59 1.87 21.96 9.07
N TYR A 60 2.59 22.72 9.91
CA TYR A 60 3.41 22.22 11.03
C TYR A 60 4.32 21.01 10.73
N GLY A 61 4.81 20.89 9.50
CA GLY A 61 5.86 19.91 9.23
C GLY A 61 5.43 18.45 9.36
N GLN A 62 4.14 18.17 9.18
CA GLN A 62 3.62 16.81 9.08
C GLN A 62 2.41 16.73 8.14
N PHE A 63 2.27 15.59 7.45
CA PHE A 63 1.06 15.24 6.72
C PHE A 63 0.65 13.80 7.06
N TYR A 64 -0.61 13.47 6.78
CA TYR A 64 -1.15 12.15 7.03
C TYR A 64 -1.90 11.59 5.83
N LEU A 65 -1.81 10.28 5.68
CA LEU A 65 -2.62 9.49 4.76
C LEU A 65 -3.58 8.62 5.58
N TYR A 66 -4.84 8.55 5.16
CA TYR A 66 -5.81 7.67 5.82
C TYR A 66 -6.85 7.08 4.87
N THR A 67 -7.33 5.89 5.23
CA THR A 67 -8.28 5.11 4.42
C THR A 67 -9.60 4.79 5.10
N ASN A 68 -9.82 5.27 6.33
CA ASN A 68 -11.09 5.15 7.04
C ASN A 68 -11.28 6.35 7.97
N LEU A 69 -12.48 6.53 8.52
CA LEU A 69 -12.72 7.40 9.67
C LEU A 69 -11.83 6.97 10.83
N LEU A 70 -11.24 7.96 11.49
CA LEU A 70 -10.15 7.81 12.43
C LEU A 70 -10.66 7.78 13.89
N ASP A 71 -11.92 7.38 14.07
CA ASP A 71 -12.63 7.46 15.35
C ASP A 71 -12.03 6.55 16.44
N GLU A 72 -11.20 5.58 16.04
CA GLU A 72 -10.55 4.60 16.93
C GLU A 72 -9.02 4.79 17.06
N VAL A 73 -8.41 5.75 16.36
CA VAL A 73 -6.94 5.95 16.35
C VAL A 73 -6.57 7.17 17.20
N ASP A 74 -5.63 7.02 18.14
CA ASP A 74 -5.06 8.17 18.86
C ASP A 74 -4.00 8.85 17.99
N TYR A 75 -4.44 9.88 17.26
CA TYR A 75 -3.56 10.71 16.43
C TYR A 75 -2.30 11.20 17.12
N SER A 76 -2.39 11.52 18.41
CA SER A 76 -1.26 12.10 19.14
C SER A 76 -0.17 11.05 19.35
N GLU A 77 -0.57 9.82 19.65
CA GLU A 77 0.34 8.69 19.83
C GLU A 77 1.08 8.36 18.51
N VAL A 78 0.36 8.32 17.38
CA VAL A 78 1.00 8.06 16.07
C VAL A 78 1.99 9.18 15.68
N VAL A 79 1.68 10.44 16.00
CA VAL A 79 2.60 11.56 15.77
C VAL A 79 3.82 11.45 16.68
N ASP A 80 3.64 11.17 17.97
CA ASP A 80 4.73 10.99 18.93
C ASP A 80 5.65 9.82 18.52
N ASP A 81 5.06 8.72 18.04
CA ASP A 81 5.80 7.60 17.48
C ASP A 81 6.57 8.00 16.22
N ALA A 82 6.00 8.80 15.32
CA ALA A 82 6.70 9.29 14.14
C ALA A 82 7.89 10.19 14.53
N ILE A 83 7.76 10.98 15.60
CA ILE A 83 8.85 11.79 16.15
C ILE A 83 9.95 10.89 16.70
N ALA A 84 9.59 9.83 17.42
CA ALA A 84 10.53 8.89 18.05
C ALA A 84 11.22 7.94 17.05
N SER A 85 10.50 7.44 16.05
CA SER A 85 10.93 6.39 15.12
C SER A 85 11.80 6.91 13.95
N GLY A 86 11.86 8.22 13.77
CA GLY A 86 12.66 8.84 12.71
C GLY A 86 11.86 9.32 11.51
N LYS A 87 10.65 9.83 11.73
CA LYS A 87 9.77 10.64 10.85
C LYS A 87 8.60 9.94 10.15
N ILE A 88 8.34 8.68 10.44
CA ILE A 88 7.15 7.98 9.92
C ILE A 88 6.60 7.01 10.95
N SER A 89 5.28 6.99 11.11
CA SER A 89 4.59 6.00 11.95
C SER A 89 3.21 5.70 11.39
N GLN A 90 2.70 4.51 11.71
CA GLN A 90 1.42 4.02 11.23
C GLN A 90 0.67 3.30 12.34
N GLU A 91 -0.61 3.61 12.49
CA GLU A 91 -1.54 2.82 13.31
C GLU A 91 -2.82 2.58 12.52
N GLY A 92 -3.09 1.30 12.24
CA GLY A 92 -4.27 0.90 11.45
C GLY A 92 -4.36 1.66 10.12
N PRO A 93 -5.46 2.41 9.87
CA PRO A 93 -5.66 3.15 8.63
C PRO A 93 -4.88 4.47 8.57
N LEU A 94 -4.23 4.92 9.64
CA LEU A 94 -3.54 6.21 9.70
C LEU A 94 -2.04 6.06 9.50
N LEU A 95 -1.48 6.76 8.53
CA LEU A 95 -0.04 6.92 8.32
C LEU A 95 0.35 8.39 8.50
N VAL A 96 1.33 8.66 9.36
CA VAL A 96 1.89 10.00 9.60
C VAL A 96 3.30 10.09 9.03
N VAL A 97 3.61 11.17 8.32
CA VAL A 97 4.94 11.47 7.80
C VAL A 97 5.37 12.89 8.20
N LEU A 98 6.58 13.02 8.73
CA LEU A 98 7.16 14.32 9.11
C LEU A 98 8.14 14.82 8.05
N SER A 99 8.04 16.10 7.66
CA SER A 99 9.02 16.77 6.78
C SER A 99 10.16 17.37 7.60
N PRO A 100 11.36 17.49 7.01
CA PRO A 100 12.38 18.40 7.50
C PRO A 100 11.91 19.84 7.75
N HIS A 101 11.03 20.39 6.91
CA HIS A 101 10.51 21.75 7.07
C HIS A 101 9.34 21.78 8.03
N GLN A 102 9.34 22.77 8.92
CA GLN A 102 8.33 22.98 9.96
C GLN A 102 7.72 24.36 9.75
N ASN A 103 6.89 24.48 8.71
CA ASN A 103 6.22 25.71 8.31
C ASN A 103 4.97 25.41 7.46
N ASN A 104 4.15 26.44 7.27
CA ASN A 104 2.90 26.39 6.55
C ASN A 104 3.10 26.93 5.13
N PHE A 105 2.88 26.09 4.13
CA PHE A 105 2.97 26.47 2.72
C PHE A 105 2.23 25.46 1.84
N GLU A 106 1.93 25.89 0.62
CA GLU A 106 1.45 24.99 -0.43
C GLU A 106 2.65 24.34 -1.14
N MET A 107 2.52 23.07 -1.49
CA MET A 107 3.54 22.33 -2.22
C MET A 107 2.94 21.47 -3.34
N PRO A 108 3.67 21.25 -4.45
CA PRO A 108 3.27 20.27 -5.46
C PRO A 108 3.32 18.85 -4.89
N LEU A 109 2.19 18.16 -4.97
CA LEU A 109 2.07 16.74 -4.67
C LEU A 109 1.72 15.97 -5.95
N ARG A 110 2.54 14.98 -6.28
CA ARG A 110 2.32 14.07 -7.41
C ARG A 110 2.02 12.67 -6.90
N VAL A 111 0.85 12.13 -7.21
CA VAL A 111 0.45 10.77 -6.86
C VAL A 111 0.48 9.90 -8.11
N GLU A 112 1.12 8.74 -7.99
CA GLU A 112 1.35 7.78 -9.06
C GLU A 112 0.78 6.43 -8.66
N ARG A 113 0.05 5.79 -9.58
CA ARG A 113 -0.32 4.39 -9.45
C ARG A 113 0.39 3.58 -10.53
N TRP A 114 1.09 2.55 -10.09
CA TRP A 114 1.88 1.67 -10.94
C TRP A 114 1.35 0.25 -10.92
N SER A 115 1.52 -0.47 -12.02
CA SER A 115 1.13 -1.88 -12.13
C SER A 115 2.00 -2.82 -11.28
N ALA A 116 3.22 -2.41 -10.95
CA ALA A 116 4.20 -3.11 -10.12
C ALA A 116 5.17 -2.09 -9.49
N ARG A 117 6.08 -2.54 -8.62
CA ARG A 117 7.09 -1.66 -8.00
C ARG A 117 7.87 -0.89 -9.09
N PRO A 118 7.82 0.46 -9.10
CA PRO A 118 8.60 1.24 -10.05
C PRO A 118 10.11 1.06 -9.82
N LEU A 119 10.91 1.40 -10.83
CA LEU A 119 12.36 1.46 -10.69
C LEU A 119 12.75 2.42 -9.56
N ASP A 120 13.85 2.11 -8.87
CA ASP A 120 14.35 2.97 -7.80
C ASP A 120 15.04 4.20 -8.40
N ASP A 121 14.59 5.38 -7.97
CA ASP A 121 15.16 6.70 -8.30
C ASP A 121 15.47 7.50 -7.03
N LEU A 122 15.75 6.80 -5.92
CA LEU A 122 15.95 7.39 -4.58
C LEU A 122 17.09 8.42 -4.54
N ASP A 123 18.04 8.36 -5.46
CA ASP A 123 19.14 9.34 -5.56
C ASP A 123 18.65 10.74 -5.93
N ASP A 124 17.52 10.85 -6.62
CA ASP A 124 16.91 12.13 -7.02
C ASP A 124 16.13 12.84 -5.90
N TRP A 125 16.02 12.20 -4.73
CA TRP A 125 15.19 12.64 -3.60
C TRP A 125 16.00 12.80 -2.32
N GLN A 126 15.57 13.69 -1.42
CA GLN A 126 16.28 13.96 -0.17
C GLN A 126 15.73 13.11 0.99
N GLU A 127 14.41 12.94 1.06
CA GLU A 127 13.72 12.04 2.01
C GLU A 127 12.99 10.95 1.23
N ALA A 128 12.98 9.74 1.78
CA ALA A 128 12.20 8.63 1.24
C ALA A 128 11.68 7.72 2.34
N PHE A 129 10.44 7.27 2.19
CA PHE A 129 9.76 6.38 3.11
C PHE A 129 8.97 5.33 2.34
N THR A 130 8.63 4.24 3.01
CA THR A 130 7.71 3.22 2.52
C THR A 130 6.72 2.82 3.60
N ALA A 131 5.52 2.44 3.21
CA ALA A 131 4.51 1.89 4.11
C ALA A 131 3.53 1.01 3.34
N SER A 132 2.76 0.22 4.07
CA SER A 132 1.63 -0.52 3.54
C SER A 132 0.32 0.24 3.73
N ILE A 133 -0.53 0.34 2.70
CA ILE A 133 -1.84 0.98 2.79
C ILE A 133 -2.91 0.06 2.19
N ASP A 134 -3.98 -0.16 2.95
CA ASP A 134 -5.18 -0.85 2.47
C ASP A 134 -6.29 0.19 2.25
N VAL A 135 -6.65 0.40 0.99
CA VAL A 135 -7.67 1.36 0.55
C VAL A 135 -8.99 0.63 0.36
N ASP A 136 -10.03 1.04 1.07
CA ASP A 136 -11.38 0.50 0.91
C ASP A 136 -12.30 1.47 0.13
N SER A 137 -13.62 1.29 0.21
CA SER A 137 -14.60 2.16 -0.45
C SER A 137 -14.59 3.62 0.01
N PHE A 138 -14.07 3.92 1.21
CA PHE A 138 -13.87 5.27 1.72
C PHE A 138 -12.83 6.04 0.90
N GLY A 139 -11.84 5.32 0.34
CA GLY A 139 -10.77 5.88 -0.49
C GLY A 139 -9.55 6.32 0.32
N LEU A 140 -8.51 6.78 -0.37
CA LEU A 140 -7.30 7.31 0.24
C LEU A 140 -7.37 8.83 0.34
N TRP A 141 -7.11 9.37 1.51
CA TRP A 141 -7.17 10.81 1.79
C TRP A 141 -5.81 11.32 2.24
N TYR A 142 -5.50 12.54 1.83
CA TYR A 142 -4.38 13.33 2.31
C TYR A 142 -4.92 14.49 3.14
N GLU A 143 -4.24 14.77 4.22
CA GLU A 143 -4.44 15.97 5.02
C GLU A 143 -3.14 16.39 5.70
N SER A 144 -3.13 17.61 6.23
CA SER A 144 -1.99 18.18 6.97
C SER A 144 -2.44 18.65 8.35
N ALA A 145 -1.51 18.81 9.29
CA ALA A 145 -1.86 19.30 10.63
C ALA A 145 -2.71 20.57 10.56
N THR A 146 -3.71 20.72 11.44
CA THR A 146 -4.54 21.93 11.59
C THR A 146 -5.28 22.47 10.34
N THR A 147 -5.15 21.84 9.18
CA THR A 147 -5.80 22.21 7.93
C THR A 147 -6.59 21.04 7.37
N ILE A 148 -7.91 21.20 7.25
CA ILE A 148 -8.79 20.23 6.60
C ILE A 148 -8.96 20.62 5.12
N GLN A 149 -8.16 20.01 4.25
CA GLN A 149 -8.20 20.17 2.80
C GLN A 149 -9.27 19.29 2.14
N ASN A 150 -9.69 18.20 2.80
CA ASN A 150 -10.51 17.13 2.22
C ASN A 150 -9.92 16.63 0.89
N LEU A 151 -8.60 16.43 0.83
CA LEU A 151 -7.93 16.02 -0.41
C LEU A 151 -8.03 14.51 -0.59
N ARG A 152 -9.00 14.07 -1.40
CA ARG A 152 -9.10 12.68 -1.84
C ARG A 152 -8.11 12.39 -2.97
N LEU A 153 -7.32 11.33 -2.80
CA LEU A 153 -6.39 10.84 -3.82
C LEU A 153 -7.09 9.83 -4.74
N ASP A 154 -6.80 9.89 -6.04
CA ASP A 154 -7.38 9.00 -7.06
C ASP A 154 -6.71 7.62 -7.05
N VAL A 155 -6.96 6.88 -5.96
CA VAL A 155 -6.47 5.52 -5.74
C VAL A 155 -7.68 4.61 -5.53
N PRO A 156 -7.92 3.62 -6.40
CA PRO A 156 -9.04 2.72 -6.26
C PRO A 156 -8.84 1.76 -5.07
N PRO A 157 -9.92 1.16 -4.54
CA PRO A 157 -9.82 0.17 -3.48
C PRO A 157 -8.84 -0.96 -3.82
N GLY A 158 -8.02 -1.35 -2.86
CA GLY A 158 -6.95 -2.30 -3.06
C GLY A 158 -5.91 -2.28 -1.93
N ARG A 159 -4.92 -3.17 -2.05
CA ARG A 159 -3.81 -3.29 -1.10
C ARG A 159 -2.54 -2.81 -1.78
N TYR A 160 -1.88 -1.82 -1.20
CA TYR A 160 -0.76 -1.13 -1.83
C TYR A 160 0.46 -1.10 -0.92
N VAL A 161 1.63 -1.09 -1.55
CA VAL A 161 2.81 -0.45 -0.96
C VAL A 161 2.82 0.98 -1.49
N VAL A 162 3.06 1.94 -0.61
CA VAL A 162 3.31 3.33 -0.97
C VAL A 162 4.77 3.67 -0.72
N ARG A 163 5.43 4.27 -1.71
CA ARG A 163 6.71 4.97 -1.54
C ARG A 163 6.46 6.46 -1.56
N ILE A 164 6.94 7.13 -0.53
CA ILE A 164 6.76 8.56 -0.30
C ILE A 164 8.13 9.21 -0.38
N VAL A 165 8.32 10.13 -1.33
CA VAL A 165 9.60 10.82 -1.50
C VAL A 165 9.42 12.32 -1.52
N GLY A 166 10.38 13.04 -0.93
CA GLY A 166 10.36 14.49 -0.81
C GLY A 166 11.73 15.10 -1.12
N ARG A 167 11.72 16.30 -1.71
CA ARG A 167 12.92 17.11 -1.99
C ARG A 167 12.56 18.59 -2.04
N GLY A 168 13.57 19.45 -2.21
CA GLY A 168 13.45 20.90 -2.12
C GLY A 168 13.85 21.44 -0.74
N PHE A 169 14.33 20.58 0.16
CA PHE A 169 14.63 20.99 1.53
C PHE A 169 15.93 21.80 1.61
N VAL A 170 15.86 23.00 2.21
CA VAL A 170 16.98 23.96 2.34
C VAL A 170 17.55 24.13 3.75
N SER A 171 16.76 23.87 4.79
CA SER A 171 17.18 23.82 6.20
C SER A 171 16.26 22.90 6.99
N ARG A 172 16.64 22.47 8.20
CA ARG A 172 15.68 21.91 9.16
C ARG A 172 14.87 23.01 9.85
N GLY A 173 13.57 22.75 10.06
CA GLY A 173 12.67 23.70 10.71
C GLY A 173 12.18 24.76 9.72
N TRP A 174 12.34 26.04 10.06
CA TRP A 174 11.88 27.14 9.20
C TRP A 174 12.78 27.28 7.96
N PRO A 175 12.22 27.24 6.73
CA PRO A 175 13.02 27.26 5.50
C PRO A 175 13.34 28.65 4.97
N GLY A 176 13.05 29.72 5.72
CA GLY A 176 13.29 31.10 5.27
C GLY A 176 12.19 31.69 4.38
N SER A 177 11.22 30.88 3.94
CA SER A 177 10.20 31.26 2.95
C SER A 177 8.92 30.42 3.09
N THR A 178 7.77 30.97 2.67
CA THR A 178 6.53 30.20 2.46
C THR A 178 6.44 29.59 1.06
N LYS A 179 7.54 29.63 0.30
CA LYS A 179 7.74 28.97 -0.99
C LYS A 179 9.13 28.33 -1.01
N PRO A 180 9.38 27.31 -0.18
CA PRO A 180 10.72 26.72 -0.05
C PRO A 180 11.15 25.91 -1.27
N GLY A 181 10.20 25.51 -2.13
CA GLY A 181 10.46 24.67 -3.29
C GLY A 181 10.27 23.17 -3.01
N ASP A 182 9.75 22.83 -1.84
CA ASP A 182 9.36 21.47 -1.48
C ASP A 182 8.44 20.87 -2.53
N GLU A 183 8.71 19.64 -2.91
CA GLU A 183 7.83 18.80 -3.70
C GLU A 183 7.83 17.37 -3.17
N TRP A 184 6.65 16.75 -3.22
CA TRP A 184 6.43 15.40 -2.75
C TRP A 184 5.83 14.53 -3.84
N ARG A 185 6.21 13.25 -3.83
CA ARG A 185 5.66 12.25 -4.74
C ARG A 185 5.30 10.98 -3.99
N PHE A 186 4.09 10.49 -4.21
CA PHE A 186 3.60 9.22 -3.69
C PHE A 186 3.49 8.24 -4.85
N GLN A 187 4.17 7.10 -4.74
CA GLN A 187 4.12 6.04 -5.73
C GLN A 187 3.48 4.81 -5.09
N LEU A 188 2.32 4.40 -5.61
CA LEU A 188 1.56 3.26 -5.11
C LEU A 188 1.63 2.13 -6.12
N TRP A 189 1.84 0.90 -5.65
CA TRP A 189 1.74 -0.30 -6.46
C TRP A 189 1.13 -1.45 -5.66
N PRO A 190 0.54 -2.47 -6.32
CA PRO A 190 -0.06 -3.59 -5.63
C PRO A 190 0.90 -4.29 -4.66
N ARG A 191 0.44 -4.52 -3.43
CA ARG A 191 1.18 -5.29 -2.42
C ARG A 191 0.87 -6.78 -2.55
N SER A 192 1.91 -7.59 -2.70
CA SER A 192 1.85 -9.04 -2.49
C SER A 192 2.28 -9.37 -1.05
N GLY A 193 1.43 -10.06 -0.29
CA GLY A 193 1.77 -10.55 1.06
C GLY A 193 1.18 -9.72 2.20
N SER A 194 1.83 -9.84 3.37
CA SER A 194 1.40 -9.21 4.62
C SER A 194 1.69 -7.70 4.66
N LEU A 195 1.11 -7.03 5.66
CA LEU A 195 1.50 -5.68 6.04
C LEU A 195 3.01 -5.61 6.31
N GLN A 196 3.59 -4.52 5.84
CA GLN A 196 4.97 -4.11 6.11
C GLN A 196 4.88 -2.88 7.00
N GLU A 197 5.67 -2.89 8.08
CA GLU A 197 5.83 -1.74 8.95
C GLU A 197 6.34 -0.53 8.16
N PRO A 198 5.93 0.70 8.54
CA PRO A 198 6.46 1.90 7.93
C PRO A 198 7.98 1.99 8.16
N GLU A 199 8.71 2.36 7.11
CA GLU A 199 10.16 2.43 7.14
C GLU A 199 10.65 3.69 6.43
N ARG A 200 11.69 4.31 6.99
CA ARG A 200 12.44 5.38 6.30
C ARG A 200 13.56 4.78 5.47
N LEU A 201 13.45 4.94 4.16
CA LEU A 201 14.40 4.43 3.17
C LEU A 201 15.60 5.36 2.95
N LYS A 202 15.40 6.67 3.07
CA LYS A 202 16.44 7.68 2.89
C LYS A 202 16.20 8.84 3.84
N ALA A 203 17.27 9.27 4.50
CA ALA A 203 17.29 10.46 5.32
C ALA A 203 18.02 11.58 4.61
N TRP A 204 17.45 12.79 4.64
CA TRP A 204 18.17 13.96 4.17
C TRP A 204 19.32 14.27 5.13
N ASN A 205 20.54 14.24 4.61
CA ASN A 205 21.76 14.70 5.28
C ASN A 205 22.10 16.10 4.75
N GLU A 206 22.25 17.06 5.67
CA GLU A 206 22.71 18.43 5.36
C GLU A 206 24.21 18.46 5.02
#